data_AF-Q9X3D1-F1
#
_entry.id   AF-Q9X3D1-F1
#
_cell.length_a   1.000
_cell.length_b   1.000
_cell.length_c   1.000
_cell.angle_alpha   90.00
_cell.angle_beta   90.00
_cell.angle_gamma   90.00
#
_symmetry.space_group_name_H-M   'P 1'
#
loop_
_entity.id
_entity.type
_entity.pdbx_description
1 polymer ?
#
loop_
_entity_poly.entity_id
_entity_poly.type
_entity_poly.pdbx_seq_one_letter_code
_entity_poly.pdbx_strand_id
1 'polypeptide(L)'
;HVFRVYLTGGFKRPRELTWITGVTMAVITVAFGVTGYSLPWDQVGYWAVKIVSGVPAAIPVIGDFMVELLRGGESVGQSTLT
;
A
#
# COMPACT_ATOMS: atom_id res chain seq x y z
N HIS A 1 -8.96 -10.43 11.49
CA HIS A 1 -9.19 -9.64 12.73
C HIS A 1 -10.08 -8.43 12.47
N VAL A 2 -9.69 -7.51 11.58
CA VAL A 2 -10.44 -6.28 11.23
C VAL A 2 -11.92 -6.55 10.90
N PHE A 3 -12.20 -7.56 10.06
CA PHE A 3 -13.57 -7.97 9.72
C PHE A 3 -14.44 -8.32 10.92
N ARG A 4 -13.88 -8.99 11.94
CA ARG A 4 -14.62 -9.35 13.15
C ARG A 4 -15.03 -8.09 13.91
N VAL A 5 -14.10 -7.15 14.13
CA VAL A 5 -14.35 -5.92 14.87
C VAL A 5 -15.38 -5.03 14.16
N TYR A 6 -15.35 -5.01 12.83
CA TYR A 6 -16.36 -4.32 12.02
C TYR A 6 -17.75 -4.96 12.17
N LEU A 7 -17.87 -6.27 11.97
CA LEU A 7 -19.16 -6.97 12.02
C LEU A 7 -19.79 -7.00 13.43
N THR A 8 -18.96 -7.07 14.49
CA THR A 8 -19.47 -7.04 15.87
C THR A 8 -19.73 -5.63 16.39
N GLY A 9 -19.57 -4.59 15.57
CA GLY A 9 -19.76 -3.20 15.98
C GLY A 9 -18.75 -2.70 17.03
N GLY A 10 -17.58 -3.34 17.12
CA GLY A 10 -16.55 -3.06 18.12
C GLY A 10 -15.86 -1.69 17.96
N PHE A 11 -16.18 -0.96 16.89
CA PHE A 11 -15.70 0.39 16.60
C PHE A 11 -16.55 1.50 17.26
N LYS A 12 -17.71 1.18 17.83
CA LYS A 12 -18.58 2.17 18.50
C LYS A 12 -17.96 2.70 19.80
N ARG A 13 -18.40 3.88 20.26
CA ARG A 13 -17.96 4.49 21.53
C ARG A 13 -17.94 3.47 22.68
N PRO A 14 -16.91 3.48 23.55
CA PRO A 14 -15.77 4.42 23.62
C PRO A 14 -14.52 3.96 22.84
N ARG A 15 -14.62 2.96 21.93
CA ARG A 15 -13.46 2.27 21.33
C ARG A 15 -13.03 2.79 19.95
N GLU A 16 -13.46 4.00 19.60
CA GLU A 16 -13.19 4.62 18.29
C GLU A 16 -11.68 4.80 18.05
N LEU A 17 -10.91 5.21 19.06
CA LEU A 17 -9.45 5.36 18.95
C LEU A 17 -8.75 4.03 18.67
N THR A 18 -9.15 2.95 19.35
CA THR A 18 -8.60 1.61 19.12
C THR A 18 -8.93 1.09 17.72
N TRP A 19 -10.10 1.46 17.19
CA TRP A 19 -10.46 1.13 15.82
C TRP A 19 -9.56 1.86 14.81
N ILE A 20 -9.37 3.17 14.98
CA ILE A 20 -8.50 3.96 14.09
C ILE A 20 -7.08 3.40 14.10
N THR A 21 -6.51 3.13 15.28
CA THR A 21 -5.15 2.57 15.36
C THR A 21 -5.07 1.18 14.72
N GLY A 22 -6.08 0.34 14.90
CA GLY A 22 -6.17 -0.98 14.27
C GLY A 22 -6.23 -0.92 12.74
N VAL A 23 -7.00 0.03 12.18
CA VAL A 23 -7.08 0.25 10.73
C VAL A 23 -5.74 0.78 10.19
N THR A 24 -5.13 1.75 10.87
CA THR A 24 -3.81 2.28 10.48
C THR A 24 -2.75 1.18 10.46
N MET A 25 -2.71 0.33 11.49
CA MET A 25 -1.80 -0.82 11.53
C MET A 25 -2.07 -1.84 10.42
N ALA A 26 -3.34 -2.08 10.08
CA ALA A 26 -3.69 -2.97 8.98
C ALA A 26 -3.17 -2.43 7.64
N VAL A 27 -3.31 -1.13 7.38
CA VAL A 27 -2.79 -0.48 6.16
C VAL A 27 -1.26 -0.60 6.08
N ILE A 28 -0.55 -0.29 7.18
CA ILE A 28 0.91 -0.38 7.24
C ILE A 28 1.40 -1.83 7.01
N THR A 29 0.71 -2.81 7.60
CA THR A 29 1.05 -4.23 7.42
C THR A 29 0.91 -4.67 5.97
N VAL A 30 -0.15 -4.25 5.28
CA VAL A 30 -0.34 -4.56 3.85
C VAL A 30 0.73 -3.87 3.01
N ALA A 31 1.07 -2.62 3.31
CA ALA A 31 2.15 -1.91 2.62
C ALA A 31 3.49 -2.65 2.77
N PHE A 32 3.86 -3.08 3.99
CA PHE A 32 5.06 -3.89 4.22
C PHE A 32 5.00 -5.25 3.52
N GLY A 33 3.82 -5.85 3.38
CA GLY A 33 3.64 -7.08 2.62
C GLY A 33 3.98 -6.91 1.15
N VAL A 34 3.55 -5.80 0.53
CA VAL A 34 3.88 -5.48 -0.87
C VAL A 34 5.37 -5.21 -1.05
N THR A 35 5.97 -4.39 -0.18
CA THR A 35 7.41 -4.10 -0.26
C THR A 35 8.28 -5.33 0.05
N GLY A 36 7.84 -6.19 0.97
CA GLY A 36 8.55 -7.45 1.27
C GLY A 36 8.47 -8.44 0.11
N TYR A 37 7.33 -8.52 -0.55
CA TYR A 37 7.12 -9.39 -1.70
C TYR A 37 7.89 -8.93 -2.95
N SER A 38 8.29 -7.66 -3.03
CA SER A 38 9.11 -7.19 -4.14
C SER A 38 10.59 -7.58 -4.05
N LEU A 39 11.10 -7.96 -2.87
CA LEU A 39 12.53 -8.26 -2.67
C LEU A 39 13.06 -9.47 -3.47
N PRO A 40 12.33 -10.60 -3.60
CA PRO A 40 12.78 -11.75 -4.40
C PRO A 40 12.91 -11.46 -5.90
N TRP A 41 12.33 -10.35 -6.38
CA TRP A 41 12.34 -9.91 -7.78
C TRP A 41 11.97 -10.99 -8.80
N ASP A 42 10.96 -11.80 -8.46
CA ASP A 42 10.35 -12.74 -9.38
C ASP A 42 9.36 -12.02 -10.33
N GLN A 43 8.89 -12.71 -11.39
CA GLN A 43 7.94 -12.08 -12.33
C GLN A 43 6.69 -11.57 -11.63
N VAL A 44 6.18 -12.29 -10.63
CA VAL A 44 4.96 -11.92 -9.92
C VAL A 44 5.21 -10.69 -9.03
N GLY A 45 6.33 -10.62 -8.32
CA GLY A 45 6.76 -9.44 -7.56
C GLY A 45 6.95 -8.21 -8.43
N TYR A 46 7.59 -8.34 -9.60
CA TYR A 46 7.75 -7.25 -10.56
C TYR A 46 6.41 -6.69 -11.04
N TRP A 47 5.48 -7.55 -11.46
CA TRP A 47 4.15 -7.11 -11.91
C TRP A 47 3.32 -6.53 -10.76
N ALA A 48 3.42 -7.08 -9.55
CA ALA A 48 2.75 -6.54 -8.37
C ALA A 48 3.20 -5.09 -8.08
N VAL A 49 4.51 -4.83 -8.06
CA VAL A 49 5.05 -3.48 -7.85
C VAL A 49 4.61 -2.53 -8.96
N LYS A 50 4.64 -2.98 -10.22
CA LYS A 50 4.20 -2.16 -11.36
C LYS A 50 2.74 -1.72 -11.24
N ILE A 51 1.85 -2.63 -10.83
CA ILE A 51 0.43 -2.32 -10.64
C ILE A 51 0.24 -1.38 -9.46
N VAL A 52 0.83 -1.67 -8.29
CA VAL A 52 0.65 -0.87 -7.07
C VAL A 52 1.20 0.55 -7.25
N SER A 53 2.40 0.69 -7.81
CA SER A 53 2.99 2.00 -8.11
C SER A 53 2.29 2.75 -9.24
N GLY A 54 1.43 2.09 -10.03
CA GLY A 54 0.64 2.71 -11.08
C GLY A 54 -0.70 3.29 -10.61
N VAL A 55 -1.17 2.92 -9.41
CA VAL A 55 -2.45 3.41 -8.86
C VAL A 55 -2.49 4.95 -8.74
N PRO A 56 -1.43 5.66 -8.32
CA PRO A 56 -1.45 7.11 -8.20
C PRO A 56 -1.61 7.86 -9.53
N ALA A 57 -1.26 7.24 -10.68
CA ALA A 57 -1.45 7.85 -12.01
C ALA A 57 -2.93 8.17 -12.33
N ALA A 58 -3.88 7.51 -11.64
CA ALA A 58 -5.29 7.81 -11.77
C ALA A 58 -5.69 9.19 -11.19
N ILE A 59 -4.82 9.84 -10.41
CA ILE A 59 -5.07 11.17 -9.84
C ILE A 59 -4.74 12.24 -10.89
N PRO A 60 -5.71 13.06 -11.32
CA PRO A 60 -5.43 14.12 -12.29
C PRO A 60 -4.46 15.15 -11.70
N VAL A 61 -3.64 15.78 -12.56
CA VAL A 61 -2.65 16.83 -12.23
C VAL A 61 -1.38 16.36 -11.53
N ILE A 62 -1.48 15.48 -10.51
CA ILE A 62 -0.33 15.12 -9.66
C ILE A 62 0.07 13.63 -9.81
N GLY A 63 -0.77 12.82 -10.46
CA GLY A 63 -0.59 11.38 -10.54
C GLY A 63 0.73 10.94 -11.15
N ASP A 64 1.09 11.48 -12.32
CA ASP A 64 2.32 11.10 -13.01
C ASP A 64 3.58 11.46 -12.20
N PHE A 65 3.58 12.64 -11.57
CA PHE A 65 4.67 13.07 -10.68
C PHE A 65 4.83 12.14 -9.47
N MET A 66 3.72 11.71 -8.87
CA MET A 66 3.75 10.76 -7.75
C MET A 66 4.28 9.39 -8.17
N VAL A 67 3.92 8.92 -9.37
CA VAL A 67 4.41 7.64 -9.89
C VAL A 67 5.91 7.68 -10.16
N GLU A 68 6.40 8.77 -10.76
CA GLU A 68 7.83 8.95 -11.03
C GLU A 68 8.64 9.03 -9.72
N LEU A 69 8.13 9.76 -8.72
CA LEU A 69 8.75 9.85 -7.40
C LEU A 69 8.79 8.49 -6.68
N LEU A 70 7.73 7.68 -6.80
CA LEU A 70 7.65 6.36 -6.17
C LEU A 70 8.52 5.31 -6.85
N ARG A 71 8.78 5.44 -8.16
CA ARG A 71 9.60 4.47 -8.93
C ARG A 71 11.07 4.89 -9.02
N GLY A 72 11.38 6.16 -8.81
CA GLY A 72 12.73 6.71 -9.00
C GLY A 72 13.14 6.84 -10.48
N GLY A 73 12.18 6.82 -11.41
CA GLY A 73 12.39 6.90 -12.87
C GLY A 73 11.14 6.54 -13.67
N GLU A 74 11.21 6.60 -15.02
CA GLU A 74 10.06 6.35 -15.92
C GLU A 74 9.49 4.92 -15.84
N SER A 75 10.28 3.97 -15.37
CA SER A 75 9.87 2.56 -15.30
C SER A 75 10.35 1.89 -14.02
N VAL A 76 9.65 0.82 -13.61
CA VAL A 76 10.04 -0.01 -12.46
C VAL A 76 11.37 -0.68 -12.77
N GLY A 77 12.42 -0.36 -12.00
CA GLY A 77 13.79 -0.78 -12.24
C GLY A 77 14.62 -0.87 -10.96
N GLN A 78 15.94 -0.89 -11.08
CA GLN A 78 16.86 -1.02 -9.94
C GLN A 78 16.70 0.13 -8.93
N SER A 79 16.38 1.34 -9.39
CA SER A 79 16.09 2.51 -8.56
C SER A 79 14.85 2.36 -7.67
N THR A 80 13.95 1.42 -7.98
CA THR A 80 12.76 1.14 -7.17
C THR A 80 13.05 0.14 -6.03
N LEU A 81 14.18 -0.58 -6.10
CA LEU A 81 14.58 -1.62 -5.15
C LEU A 81 15.57 -1.13 -4.09
N THR A 82 16.39 -0.12 -4.40
CA THR A 82 17.38 0.50 -3.50
C THR A 82 16.86 1.81 -2.93
#